data_AF-A0A1V4VVM0-F1
#
_entry.id   AF-A0A1V4VVM0-F1
#
_cell.length_a   1.000
_cell.length_b   1.000
_cell.length_c   1.000
_cell.angle_alpha   90.00
_cell.angle_beta   90.00
_cell.angle_gamma   90.00
#
_symmetry.space_group_name_H-M   'P 1'
#
loop_
_entity.id
_entity.type
_entity.pdbx_description
1 polymer ?
#
loop_
_entity_poly.entity_id
_entity_poly.type
_entity_poly.pdbx_seq_one_letter_code
_entity_poly.pdbx_strand_id
1 'polypeptide(L)'
;MTSRRLRKVGLGIPLLQQAFQSCMGDLEIQSKKGIGTKVKATFQHSHIDRMPIGDMAATLTAAIAAKPDLNLSYRHLMDDRVFTFDAKVLKNEFKDIPFNDARVLSWIKKYCSAGIKKLYRDD
;
A
#
# COMPACT_ATOMS: atom_id res chain seq x y z
N MET A 1 18.02 -10.03 33.73
CA MET A 1 16.64 -9.56 34.01
C MET A 1 16.34 -8.37 33.09
N THR A 2 15.54 -8.54 32.02
CA THR A 2 15.03 -7.40 31.24
C THR A 2 13.55 -7.21 31.57
N SER A 3 13.27 -6.30 32.50
CA SER A 3 11.91 -5.83 32.75
C SER A 3 11.42 -5.07 31.50
N ARG A 4 10.58 -5.69 30.68
CA ARG A 4 9.89 -5.03 29.56
C ARG A 4 8.40 -4.99 29.86
N ARG A 5 7.88 -3.82 30.26
CA ARG A 5 6.42 -3.55 30.30
C ARG A 5 5.88 -3.66 28.87
N LEU A 6 5.07 -4.69 28.59
CA LEU A 6 4.39 -4.85 27.30
C LEU A 6 3.46 -3.65 27.05
N ARG A 7 3.96 -2.67 26.29
CA ARG A 7 3.12 -1.67 25.64
C ARG A 7 2.40 -2.42 24.51
N LYS A 8 1.06 -2.37 24.44
CA LYS A 8 0.28 -2.92 23.31
C LYS A 8 0.66 -2.13 22.04
N VAL A 9 1.72 -2.55 21.36
CA VAL A 9 2.19 -1.94 20.11
C VAL A 9 1.97 -2.92 18.98
N GLY A 10 1.43 -2.43 17.86
CA GLY A 10 1.35 -3.22 16.64
C GLY A 10 2.75 -3.50 16.09
N LEU A 11 2.94 -4.67 15.48
CA LEU A 11 4.23 -5.09 14.95
C LEU A 11 4.57 -4.48 13.58
N GLY A 12 3.62 -3.81 12.92
CA GLY A 12 3.81 -3.31 11.54
C GLY A 12 5.01 -2.36 11.39
N ILE A 13 5.11 -1.32 12.22
CA ILE A 13 6.23 -0.36 12.14
C ILE A 13 7.56 -1.01 12.58
N PRO A 14 7.63 -1.77 13.69
CA PRO A 14 8.86 -2.49 14.04
C PRO A 14 9.35 -3.45 12.94
N LEU A 15 8.45 -4.18 12.28
CA LEU A 15 8.80 -5.08 11.18
C LEU A 15 9.27 -4.31 9.95
N LEU A 16 8.61 -3.19 9.62
CA LEU A 16 9.08 -2.28 8.57
C LEU A 16 10.47 -1.73 8.92
N GLN A 17 10.70 -1.38 10.19
CA GLN A 17 11.97 -0.93 10.72
C GLN A 17 13.11 -1.90 10.45
N GLN A 18 12.88 -3.15 10.81
CA GLN A 18 13.85 -4.22 10.58
C GLN A 18 14.14 -4.40 9.08
N ALA A 19 13.12 -4.34 8.22
CA ALA A 19 13.28 -4.59 6.79
C ALA A 19 14.22 -3.60 6.08
N PHE A 20 14.11 -2.28 6.32
CA PHE A 20 15.01 -1.34 5.65
C PHE A 20 16.37 -1.20 6.34
N GLN A 21 16.47 -1.46 7.66
CA GLN A 21 17.77 -1.51 8.34
C GLN A 21 18.65 -2.60 7.74
N SER A 22 18.05 -3.73 7.34
CA SER A 22 18.73 -4.79 6.61
C SER A 22 19.07 -4.45 5.16
N CYS A 23 18.60 -3.33 4.61
CA CYS A 23 18.77 -2.95 3.20
C CYS A 23 19.34 -1.54 3.01
N MET A 24 20.18 -1.06 3.95
CA MET A 24 20.79 0.27 3.95
C MET A 24 19.79 1.42 3.68
N GLY A 25 18.58 1.29 4.21
CA GLY A 25 17.49 2.24 4.04
C GLY A 25 17.28 3.14 5.25
N ASP A 26 16.24 3.97 5.18
CA ASP A 26 15.85 4.90 6.26
C ASP A 26 14.34 4.91 6.49
N LEU A 27 13.91 5.35 7.68
CA LEU A 27 12.51 5.51 8.07
C LEU A 27 12.24 6.83 8.75
N GLU A 28 11.29 7.53 8.16
CA GLU A 28 10.78 8.79 8.66
C GLU A 28 9.31 8.63 9.06
N ILE A 29 8.98 9.01 10.29
CA ILE A 29 7.61 9.05 10.80
C ILE A 29 7.28 10.47 11.22
N GLN A 30 6.31 11.07 10.53
CA GLN A 30 5.77 12.37 10.88
C GLN A 30 4.33 12.19 11.35
N SER A 31 4.03 12.48 12.61
CA SER A 31 2.68 12.32 13.17
C SER A 31 2.25 13.52 13.98
N LYS A 32 0.99 13.93 13.81
CA LYS A 32 0.35 14.96 14.63
C LYS A 32 -1.04 14.49 15.02
N LYS A 33 -1.31 14.48 16.34
CA LYS A 33 -2.59 14.05 16.90
C LYS A 33 -3.74 14.87 16.28
N GLY A 34 -4.77 14.17 15.83
CA GLY A 34 -5.95 14.77 15.18
C GLY A 34 -5.76 15.13 13.70
N ILE A 35 -4.56 14.98 13.13
CA ILE A 35 -4.28 15.22 11.69
C ILE A 35 -4.00 13.90 11.00
N GLY A 36 -3.08 13.10 11.53
CA GLY A 36 -2.71 11.81 10.97
C GLY A 36 -1.23 11.50 11.13
N THR A 37 -0.80 10.47 10.40
CA THR A 37 0.58 9.98 10.40
C THR A 37 1.03 9.70 8.98
N LYS A 38 2.20 10.22 8.62
CA LYS A 38 2.93 9.89 7.40
C LYS A 38 4.11 8.99 7.77
N VAL A 39 4.22 7.85 7.11
CA VAL A 39 5.33 6.91 7.25
C VAL A 39 6.01 6.80 5.90
N LYS A 40 7.33 7.01 5.88
CA LYS A 40 8.16 6.88 4.68
C LYS A 40 9.32 5.94 5.01
N ALA A 41 9.39 4.82 4.30
CA ALA A 41 10.54 3.93 4.33
C ALA A 41 11.23 3.96 2.97
N THR A 42 12.54 4.08 2.96
CA THR A 42 13.38 4.00 1.76
C THR A 42 14.24 2.75 1.83
N PHE A 43 14.53 2.16 0.67
CA PHE A 43 15.36 0.96 0.56
C PHE A 43 16.37 1.20 -0.55
N GLN A 44 17.61 0.76 -0.36
CA GLN A 44 18.59 0.78 -1.44
C GLN A 44 18.14 -0.15 -2.58
N HIS A 45 18.00 0.39 -3.79
CA HIS A 45 17.44 -0.36 -4.92
C HIS A 45 18.26 -1.61 -5.26
N SER A 46 19.60 -1.51 -5.22
CA SER A 46 20.52 -2.58 -5.58
C SER A 46 20.80 -3.59 -4.46
N HIS A 47 20.14 -3.49 -3.31
CA HIS A 47 20.41 -4.38 -2.18
C HIS A 47 19.78 -5.76 -2.42
N ILE A 48 20.56 -6.83 -2.22
CA ILE A 48 20.13 -8.22 -2.45
C ILE A 48 18.96 -8.63 -1.55
N ASP A 49 18.93 -8.11 -0.32
CA ASP A 49 17.89 -8.43 0.66
C ASP A 49 16.63 -7.56 0.52
N ARG A 50 16.56 -6.66 -0.48
CA ARG A 50 15.39 -5.81 -0.70
C ARG A 50 14.20 -6.66 -1.09
N MET A 51 13.27 -6.82 -0.16
CA MET A 51 12.02 -7.53 -0.42
C MET A 51 11.20 -6.84 -1.54
N PRO A 52 10.53 -7.63 -2.40
CA PRO A 52 9.59 -7.06 -3.36
C PRO A 52 8.41 -6.39 -2.64
N ILE A 53 7.79 -5.41 -3.29
CA ILE A 53 6.63 -4.67 -2.74
C ILE A 53 5.40 -5.58 -2.49
N GLY A 54 5.34 -6.74 -3.15
CA GLY A 54 4.24 -7.69 -3.06
C GLY A 54 3.08 -7.42 -4.04
N ASP A 55 2.01 -8.19 -3.91
CA ASP A 55 0.81 -8.04 -4.76
C ASP A 55 -0.07 -6.89 -4.26
N MET A 56 0.20 -5.69 -4.79
CA MET A 56 -0.56 -4.50 -4.44
C MET A 56 -1.98 -4.52 -5.00
N ALA A 57 -2.25 -5.18 -6.13
CA ALA A 57 -3.60 -5.28 -6.67
C ALA A 57 -4.51 -6.10 -5.75
N ALA A 58 -4.02 -7.25 -5.27
CA ALA A 58 -4.72 -8.06 -4.27
C ALA A 58 -4.88 -7.30 -2.94
N THR A 59 -3.85 -6.60 -2.49
CA THR A 59 -3.87 -5.81 -1.24
C THR A 59 -4.95 -4.71 -1.26
N LEU A 60 -5.00 -3.93 -2.35
CA LEU A 60 -6.03 -2.88 -2.52
C LEU A 60 -7.43 -3.48 -2.56
N THR A 61 -7.60 -4.58 -3.31
CA THR A 61 -8.90 -5.27 -3.42
C THR A 61 -9.36 -5.81 -2.07
N ALA A 62 -8.47 -6.41 -1.29
CA ALA A 62 -8.77 -6.91 0.04
C ALA A 62 -9.15 -5.78 1.02
N ALA A 63 -8.44 -4.64 0.97
CA ALA A 63 -8.77 -3.49 1.79
C ALA A 63 -10.18 -2.93 1.49
N ILE A 64 -10.54 -2.90 0.21
CA ILE A 64 -11.87 -2.44 -0.25
C ILE A 64 -12.96 -3.44 0.15
N ALA A 65 -12.72 -4.73 -0.03
CA ALA A 65 -13.67 -5.78 0.37
C ALA A 65 -13.96 -5.73 1.88
N ALA A 66 -12.92 -5.54 2.69
CA ALA A 66 -13.03 -5.46 4.15
C ALA A 66 -13.67 -4.15 4.63
N LYS A 67 -13.42 -3.04 3.93
CA LYS A 67 -13.94 -1.72 4.31
C LYS A 67 -14.28 -0.90 3.06
N PRO A 68 -15.47 -1.10 2.47
CA PRO A 68 -15.85 -0.42 1.24
C PRO A 68 -15.89 1.10 1.39
N ASP A 69 -16.20 1.63 2.58
CA ASP A 69 -16.27 3.07 2.83
C ASP A 69 -14.90 3.74 2.99
N LEU A 70 -13.81 2.97 3.01
CA LEU A 70 -12.46 3.52 3.10
C LEU A 70 -12.15 4.40 1.88
N ASN A 71 -11.72 5.63 2.13
CA ASN A 71 -11.17 6.51 1.09
C ASN A 71 -9.70 6.15 0.89
N LEU A 72 -9.46 5.20 -0.01
CA LEU A 72 -8.14 4.67 -0.31
C LEU A 72 -7.63 5.25 -1.64
N SER A 73 -6.49 5.92 -1.59
CA SER A 73 -5.73 6.37 -2.77
C SER A 73 -4.41 5.61 -2.84
N TYR A 74 -4.05 5.16 -4.04
CA TYR A 74 -2.79 4.47 -4.29
C TYR A 74 -2.10 5.10 -5.51
N ARG A 75 -0.79 5.32 -5.38
CA ARG A 75 0.06 5.83 -6.45
C ARG A 75 1.30 4.96 -6.52
N HIS A 76 1.55 4.40 -7.71
CA HIS A 76 2.75 3.63 -8.02
C HIS A 76 3.54 4.40 -9.07
N LEU A 77 4.78 4.74 -8.74
CA LEU A 77 5.70 5.44 -9.63
C LEU A 77 6.89 4.52 -9.95
N MET A 78 7.18 4.35 -11.23
CA MET A 78 8.37 3.68 -11.74
C MET A 78 8.98 4.59 -12.81
N ASP A 79 10.13 5.18 -12.50
CA ASP A 79 10.75 6.24 -13.31
C ASP A 79 9.73 7.36 -13.59
N ASP A 80 9.43 7.64 -14.86
CA ASP A 80 8.44 8.64 -15.29
C ASP A 80 7.02 8.08 -15.48
N ARG A 81 6.84 6.76 -15.31
CA ARG A 81 5.55 6.08 -15.49
C ARG A 81 4.79 6.06 -14.17
N VAL A 82 3.50 6.42 -14.20
CA VAL A 82 2.65 6.46 -13.01
C VAL A 82 1.35 5.70 -13.21
N PHE A 83 1.00 4.88 -12.22
CA PHE A 83 -0.34 4.32 -12.06
C PHE A 83 -0.99 4.93 -10.83
N THR A 84 -2.25 5.32 -10.96
CA THR A 84 -3.04 5.87 -9.85
C THR A 84 -4.36 5.11 -9.73
N PHE A 85 -4.79 4.95 -8.49
CA PHE A 85 -6.08 4.38 -8.12
C PHE A 85 -6.68 5.28 -7.03
N ASP A 86 -7.94 5.67 -7.21
CA ASP A 86 -8.69 6.44 -6.22
C ASP A 86 -10.07 5.82 -6.02
N ALA A 87 -10.30 5.26 -4.83
CA ALA A 87 -11.57 4.63 -4.47
C ALA A 87 -12.75 5.60 -4.55
N LYS A 88 -12.56 6.89 -4.28
CA LYS A 88 -13.63 7.90 -4.35
C LYS A 88 -14.08 8.13 -5.79
N VAL A 89 -13.14 8.16 -6.74
CA VAL A 89 -13.43 8.31 -8.17
C VAL A 89 -14.20 7.08 -8.65
N LEU A 90 -13.69 5.88 -8.37
CA LEU A 90 -14.31 4.63 -8.85
C LEU A 90 -15.70 4.38 -8.23
N LYS A 91 -15.93 4.71 -6.96
CA LYS A 91 -17.27 4.63 -6.37
C LYS A 91 -18.31 5.47 -7.13
N ASN A 92 -17.90 6.61 -7.68
CA ASN A 92 -18.78 7.45 -8.49
C ASN A 92 -19.04 6.87 -9.89
N GLU A 93 -18.20 5.95 -10.37
CA GLU A 93 -18.43 5.22 -11.63
C GLU A 93 -19.36 4.02 -11.40
N PHE A 94 -19.27 3.36 -10.24
CA PHE A 94 -20.08 2.19 -9.88
C PHE A 94 -21.34 2.53 -9.05
N LYS A 95 -21.97 3.70 -9.25
CA LYS A 95 -23.07 4.20 -8.39
C LYS A 95 -24.21 3.21 -8.13
N ASP A 96 -24.48 2.32 -9.08
CA ASP A 96 -25.60 1.38 -9.02
C ASP A 96 -25.23 0.02 -8.43
N ILE A 97 -23.96 -0.20 -8.08
CA ILE A 97 -23.46 -1.49 -7.56
C ILE A 97 -22.61 -1.24 -6.31
N PRO A 98 -22.86 -1.95 -5.19
CA PRO A 98 -22.01 -1.86 -4.02
C PRO A 98 -20.54 -2.08 -4.35
N PHE A 99 -19.65 -1.24 -3.82
CA PHE A 99 -18.22 -1.26 -4.17
C PHE A 99 -17.50 -2.55 -3.73
N ASN A 100 -18.09 -3.29 -2.77
CA ASN A 100 -17.63 -4.61 -2.32
C ASN A 100 -18.34 -5.79 -3.03
N ASP A 101 -19.16 -5.55 -4.05
CA ASP A 101 -19.72 -6.61 -4.89
C ASP A 101 -18.59 -7.40 -5.56
N ALA A 102 -18.73 -8.73 -5.63
CA ALA A 102 -17.69 -9.62 -6.16
C ALA A 102 -17.28 -9.26 -7.62
N ARG A 103 -18.21 -8.76 -8.44
CA ARG A 103 -17.94 -8.33 -9.82
C ARG A 103 -17.10 -7.06 -9.84
N VAL A 104 -17.41 -6.10 -8.96
CA VAL A 104 -16.67 -4.85 -8.80
C VAL A 104 -15.26 -5.14 -8.27
N LEU A 105 -15.13 -5.98 -7.24
CA LEU A 105 -13.84 -6.40 -6.71
C LEU A 105 -12.97 -7.12 -7.74
N SER A 106 -13.56 -8.02 -8.53
CA SER A 106 -12.86 -8.70 -9.63
C SER A 106 -12.39 -7.71 -10.70
N TRP A 107 -13.22 -6.74 -11.05
CA TRP A 107 -12.86 -5.68 -11.98
C TRP A 107 -11.72 -4.80 -11.43
N ILE A 108 -11.82 -4.35 -10.17
CA ILE A 108 -10.78 -3.54 -9.51
C ILE A 108 -9.46 -4.28 -9.49
N LYS A 109 -9.46 -5.56 -9.12
CA LYS A 109 -8.23 -6.38 -9.11
C LYS A 109 -7.59 -6.40 -10.50
N LYS A 110 -8.37 -6.67 -11.56
CA LYS A 110 -7.89 -6.67 -12.94
C LYS A 110 -7.37 -5.31 -13.38
N TYR A 111 -8.09 -4.23 -13.07
CA TYR A 111 -7.71 -2.86 -13.37
C TYR A 111 -6.37 -2.49 -12.72
N CYS A 112 -6.23 -2.75 -11.42
CA CYS A 112 -4.98 -2.51 -10.68
C CYS A 112 -3.82 -3.37 -11.19
N SER A 113 -4.04 -4.68 -11.41
CA SER A 113 -2.99 -5.57 -11.93
C SER A 113 -2.53 -5.13 -13.32
N ALA A 114 -3.44 -4.75 -14.21
CA ALA A 114 -3.10 -4.28 -15.56
C ALA A 114 -2.35 -2.95 -15.51
N GLY A 115 -2.81 -1.99 -14.69
CA GLY A 115 -2.17 -0.70 -14.51
C GLY A 115 -0.74 -0.81 -13.96
N ILE A 116 -0.56 -1.60 -12.90
CA ILE A 116 0.77 -1.85 -12.32
C ILE A 116 1.67 -2.58 -13.32
N LYS A 117 1.16 -3.59 -14.04
CA LYS A 117 1.97 -4.33 -15.03
C LYS A 117 2.49 -3.44 -16.17
N LYS A 118 1.73 -2.42 -16.58
CA LYS A 118 2.16 -1.45 -17.59
C LYS A 118 3.36 -0.60 -17.13
N LEU A 119 3.58 -0.45 -15.83
CA LEU A 119 4.72 0.31 -15.30
C LEU A 119 6.07 -0.39 -15.50
N TYR A 120 6.06 -1.71 -15.60
CA TYR A 120 7.27 -2.53 -15.66
C TYR A 120 7.52 -3.13 -17.04
N ARG A 121 6.66 -2.83 -18.01
CA ARG A 121 6.86 -3.23 -19.40
C ARG A 121 7.56 -2.09 -20.12
N ASP A 122 8.79 -2.34 -20.52
CA ASP A 122 9.40 -1.60 -21.61
C ASP A 122 8.73 -2.08 -22.91
N ASP A 123 8.32 -1.14 -23.76
CA ASP A 123 7.97 -1.44 -25.15
C ASP A 123 9.23 -1.84 -25.92
#